data_AF-A0AAU9U7V4-F1
#
_entry.id   AF-A0AAU9U7V4-F1
#
_cell.length_a   1.000
_cell.length_b   1.000
_cell.length_c   1.000
_cell.angle_alpha   90.00
_cell.angle_beta   90.00
_cell.angle_gamma   90.00
#
_symmetry.space_group_name_H-M   'P 1'
#
loop_
_entity.id
_entity.type
_entity.pdbx_description
1 polymer ?
#
loop_
_entity_poly.entity_id
_entity_poly.type
_entity_poly.pdbx_seq_one_letter_code
_entity_poly.pdbx_strand_id
1 'polypeptide(L)' 'MLLPFRGRCKFIIYMSQTPAKYGIKILLLVDARTFYIYNAYIYHGKNSDGKGLTDQEKNMCSKPLCDNCQKKL' A
#
# COMPACT_ATOMS: atom_id res chain seq x y z
N MET A 1 -3.90 2.64 4.05
CA MET A 1 -4.12 3.81 4.92
C MET A 1 -3.65 5.09 4.21
N LEU A 2 -4.31 6.23 4.41
CA LEU A 2 -3.89 7.53 3.85
C LEU A 2 -3.61 8.51 5.00
N LEU A 3 -2.39 9.03 5.09
CA LEU A 3 -2.03 10.07 6.04
C LEU A 3 -2.26 11.45 5.43
N PRO A 4 -3.16 12.30 5.99
CA PRO A 4 -3.38 13.64 5.47
C PRO A 4 -2.09 14.45 5.54
N PHE A 5 -1.59 14.86 4.38
CA PHE A 5 -0.36 15.64 4.29
C PHE A 5 -0.44 16.59 3.09
N ARG A 6 -0.03 17.85 3.30
CA ARG A 6 -0.18 18.93 2.31
C ARG A 6 1.12 19.70 2.05
N GLY A 7 2.26 19.16 2.49
CA GLY A 7 3.58 19.70 2.17
C GLY A 7 4.03 19.35 0.74
N ARG A 8 5.27 19.71 0.38
CA ARG A 8 5.85 19.40 -0.94
C ARG A 8 6.58 18.06 -0.90
N CYS A 9 5.88 16.97 -1.18
CA CYS A 9 6.48 15.64 -1.33
C CYS A 9 6.06 15.02 -2.68
N LYS A 10 6.99 14.32 -3.35
CA LYS A 10 6.76 13.70 -4.66
C LYS A 10 5.76 12.53 -4.63
N PHE A 11 5.54 11.94 -3.46
CA PHE A 11 4.73 10.74 -3.23
C PHE A 11 3.34 11.04 -2.64
N ILE A 12 2.85 12.27 -2.79
CA ILE A 12 1.50 12.64 -2.39
C ILE A 12 0.51 12.08 -3.41
N ILE A 13 -0.52 11.41 -2.92
CA ILE A 13 -1.58 10.83 -3.73
C ILE A 13 -2.88 11.58 -3.48
N TYR A 14 -3.63 11.78 -4.57
CA TYR A 14 -5.01 12.19 -4.51
C TYR A 14 -5.94 10.97 -4.42
N MET A 15 -6.87 10.98 -3.48
CA MET A 15 -7.89 9.93 -3.32
C MET A 15 -9.24 10.59 -3.11
N SER A 16 -10.15 10.46 -4.09
CA SER A 16 -11.43 11.17 -4.12
C SER A 16 -12.43 10.67 -3.07
N GLN A 17 -12.33 9.41 -2.67
CA GLN A 17 -13.28 8.73 -1.78
C GLN A 17 -12.97 8.92 -0.29
N THR A 18 -11.81 9.49 0.06
CA THR A 18 -11.40 9.70 1.46
C THR A 18 -11.68 11.13 1.93
N PRO A 19 -12.00 11.33 3.22
CA PRO A 19 -12.26 12.67 3.77
C PRO A 19 -11.04 13.59 3.61
N ALA A 20 -9.83 13.03 3.76
CA ALA A 20 -8.60 13.68 3.35
C ALA A 20 -8.32 13.36 1.87
N LYS A 21 -8.44 14.35 0.99
CA LYS A 21 -8.24 14.17 -0.45
C LYS A 21 -6.78 13.99 -0.86
N TYR A 22 -5.85 14.54 -0.09
CA TYR A 22 -4.40 14.54 -0.39
C TYR A 22 -3.63 13.99 0.80
N GLY A 23 -2.69 13.09 0.53
CA GLY A 23 -1.90 12.50 1.58
C GLY A 23 -0.84 11.50 1.11
N ILE A 24 -0.15 10.92 2.09
CA ILE A 24 0.83 9.85 1.88
C ILE A 24 0.11 8.52 2.04
N LYS A 25 0.16 7.66 1.02
CA LYS A 25 -0.46 6.33 1.08
C LYS A 25 0.53 5.33 1.68
N ILE A 26 0.11 4.69 2.76
CA ILE A 26 0.85 3.61 3.40
C ILE A 26 0.10 2.30 3.13
N LEU A 27 0.85 1.33 2.62
CA LEU A 27 0.42 -0.05 2.42
C LEU A 27 0.87 -0.85 3.64
N LEU A 28 -0.06 -1.60 4.22
CA LEU A 28 0.10 -2.28 5.50
C LEU A 28 -0.32 -3.73 5.32
N LEU A 29 0.48 -4.65 5.87
CA LEU A 29 0.11 -6.03 6.14
C LEU A 29 -0.30 -6.12 7.60
N VAL A 30 -1.59 -6.38 7.85
CA VAL A 30 -2.19 -6.31 9.18
C VAL A 30 -2.92 -7.62 9.48
N ASP A 31 -2.83 -8.07 10.72
CA ASP A 31 -3.65 -9.18 11.23
C ASP A 31 -5.13 -8.80 11.28
N ALA A 32 -6.01 -9.66 10.77
CA ALA A 32 -7.44 -9.34 10.68
C ALA A 32 -8.19 -9.34 12.03
N ARG A 33 -7.67 -10.05 13.04
CA ARG A 33 -8.37 -10.23 14.33
C ARG A 33 -7.86 -9.27 15.40
N THR A 34 -6.55 -9.09 15.42
CA THR A 34 -5.84 -8.33 16.46
C THR A 34 -5.43 -6.94 15.98
N PHE A 35 -5.53 -6.67 14.67
CA PHE A 35 -5.13 -5.42 14.03
C PHE A 35 -3.64 -5.05 14.25
N TYR A 36 -2.79 -6.02 14.59
CA TYR A 36 -1.35 -5.83 14.65
C TYR A 36 -0.73 -5.70 13.26
N ILE A 37 0.19 -4.74 13.11
CA ILE A 37 0.90 -4.47 11.87
C ILE A 37 2.14 -5.38 11.80
N TYR A 38 2.19 -6.26 10.80
CA TYR A 38 3.36 -7.11 10.55
C TYR A 38 4.39 -6.42 9.68
N ASN A 39 3.94 -5.70 8.65
CA ASN A 39 4.81 -4.99 7.73
C ASN A 39 4.10 -3.75 7.18
N ALA A 40 4.87 -2.71 6.88
CA ALA A 40 4.38 -1.44 6.38
C ALA A 40 5.38 -0.84 5.40
N TYR A 41 4.91 -0.29 4.30
CA TYR A 41 5.75 0.49 3.40
C TYR A 41 5.01 1.67 2.78
N ILE A 42 5.80 2.69 2.42
CA ILE A 42 5.29 3.93 1.84
C ILE A 42 5.18 3.75 0.33
N TYR A 43 3.98 3.97 -0.20
CA TYR A 43 3.78 4.01 -1.64
C TYR A 43 4.37 5.30 -2.20
N HIS A 44 5.23 5.16 -3.20
CA HIS A 44 5.94 6.29 -3.82
C HIS A 44 5.79 6.35 -5.35
N GLY A 45 4.80 5.65 -5.92
CA GLY A 45 4.49 5.66 -7.36
C GLY A 45 4.57 4.28 -8.00
N LYS A 46 4.62 4.23 -9.34
CA LYS A 46 4.82 2.97 -10.06
C LYS A 46 6.16 2.36 -9.66
N ASN A 47 6.20 1.03 -9.48
CA ASN A 47 7.36 0.25 -9.03
C ASN A 47 7.73 0.41 -7.54
N SER A 48 6.80 0.88 -6.70
CA SER A 48 7.02 0.95 -5.26
C SER A 48 7.22 -0.40 -4.58
N ASP A 49 6.67 -1.46 -5.19
CA ASP A 49 6.48 -2.77 -4.58
C ASP A 49 7.57 -3.77 -4.98
N GLY A 50 8.64 -3.31 -5.64
CA GLY A 50 9.60 -4.20 -6.34
C GLY A 50 11.07 -3.77 -6.29
N LYS A 51 11.48 -2.84 -5.42
CA LYS A 51 12.89 -2.45 -5.31
C LYS A 51 13.72 -3.60 -4.74
N GLY A 52 14.62 -4.15 -5.55
CA GLY A 52 15.50 -5.27 -5.17
C GLY A 52 14.97 -6.66 -5.52
N LEU A 53 13.77 -6.76 -6.10
CA LEU A 53 13.21 -8.02 -6.56
C LEU A 53 13.51 -8.25 -8.05
N THR A 54 13.68 -9.51 -8.42
CA THR A 54 13.80 -9.93 -9.82
C THR A 54 12.47 -9.71 -10.56
N ASP A 55 12.51 -9.60 -11.89
CA ASP A 55 11.30 -9.30 -12.67
C ASP A 55 10.21 -10.38 -12.55
N GLN A 56 10.60 -11.61 -12.22
CA GLN A 56 9.70 -12.72 -11.92
C GLN A 56 8.89 -12.47 -10.63
N GLU A 57 9.55 -11.95 -9.60
CA GLU A 57 8.94 -11.69 -8.29
C GLU A 57 8.07 -10.44 -8.31
N LYS A 58 8.43 -9.43 -9.13
CA LYS A 58 7.58 -8.25 -9.38
C LYS A 58 6.23 -8.65 -9.95
N ASN A 59 6.18 -9.60 -10.88
CA ASN A 59 4.94 -10.11 -11.46
C ASN A 59 4.07 -10.89 -10.47
N MET A 60 4.67 -11.48 -9.43
CA MET A 60 3.94 -12.07 -8.30
C MET A 60 3.41 -11.00 -7.33
N CYS A 61 4.20 -9.97 -7.03
CA CYS A 61 3.86 -8.91 -6.07
C CYS A 61 2.85 -7.89 -6.60
N SER A 62 2.67 -7.80 -7.92
CA SER A 62 1.58 -7.03 -8.56
C SER A 62 0.18 -7.50 -8.18
N LYS A 63 0.06 -8.72 -7.65
CA LYS A 63 -1.18 -9.24 -7.07
C LYS A 63 -1.29 -8.68 -5.65
N PRO A 64 -2.43 -8.09 -5.25
CA PRO A 64 -2.58 -7.64 -3.88
C PRO A 64 -2.26 -8.81 -2.94
N LEU A 65 -1.52 -8.55 -1.86
CA LEU A 65 -1.13 -9.55 -0.84
C LEU A 65 -2.33 -10.36 -0.25
N CYS A 66 -3.56 -10.05 -0.68
CA CYS A 66 -4.81 -10.65 -0.24
C CYS A 66 -5.46 -11.60 -1.26
N ASP A 67 -4.80 -12.05 -2.33
CA ASP A 67 -5.44 -13.00 -3.28
C ASP A 67 -5.81 -14.36 -2.64
N ASN A 68 -5.16 -14.73 -1.53
CA ASN A 68 -5.49 -15.93 -0.74
C ASN A 68 -6.38 -15.65 0.47
N CYS A 69 -6.56 -14.39 0.88
CA CYS A 69 -7.39 -14.04 2.03
C CYS A 69 -8.82 -13.64 1.64
N GLN A 70 -9.06 -13.25 0.38
CA GLN A 70 -10.40 -12.91 -0.13
C GLN A 70 -11.26 -14.12 -0.54
N LYS A 71 -10.71 -15.34 -0.63
CA LYS A 71 -11.44 -16.55 -1.06
C LYS A 71 -12.08 -17.36 0.07
N LYS A 72 -12.13 -16.84 1.30
CA LYS A 72 -12.68 -17.57 2.46
C LYS A 72 -13.65 -16.75 3.32
N LEU A 73 -14.31 -15.76 2.71
CA LEU A 73 -15.51 -15.12 3.24
C LEU A 73 -16.59 -15.14 2.16
#